data_AF-A0A7W8BIY0-F1
#
_entry.id   AF-A0A7W8BIY0-F1
#
_cell.length_a   1.000
_cell.length_b   1.000
_cell.length_c   1.000
_cell.angle_alpha   90.00
_cell.angle_beta   90.00
_cell.angle_gamma   90.00
#
_symmetry.space_group_name_H-M   'P 1'
#
loop_
_entity.id
_entity.type
_entity.pdbx_description
1 polymer ?
#
loop_
_entity_poly.entity_id
_entity_poly.type
_entity_poly.pdbx_seq_one_letter_code
_entity_poly.pdbx_strand_id
1 'polypeptide(L)'
;MAPAVLAFACLAVLLGFGSTVEMESFPGPRENLGPVAVYLTVCAALLAARGLTLTGRRSRAGWAAVVVIGSLVAARARTLAPMPHCWSYGSVGRNDDGSHSCVNRGDMLP
;
A
#
# COMPACT_ATOMS: atom_id res chain seq x y z
N MET A 1 -24.46 1.75 5.27
CA MET A 1 -23.59 1.42 4.12
C MET A 1 -22.24 2.13 4.17
N ALA A 2 -22.19 3.46 4.35
CA ALA A 2 -20.92 4.21 4.48
C ALA A 2 -19.89 3.64 5.48
N PRO A 3 -20.25 3.25 6.72
CA PRO A 3 -19.26 2.72 7.67
C PRO A 3 -18.63 1.40 7.20
N ALA A 4 -19.41 0.51 6.57
CA ALA A 4 -18.88 -0.72 6.01
C ALA A 4 -17.87 -0.43 4.87
N VAL A 5 -18.19 0.50 3.97
CA VAL A 5 -17.29 0.90 2.88
C VAL A 5 -15.98 1.49 3.40
N LEU A 6 -16.05 2.34 4.43
CA LEU A 6 -14.86 2.91 5.07
C LEU A 6 -14.05 1.86 5.83
N ALA A 7 -14.70 0.88 6.46
CA ALA A 7 -14.03 -0.25 7.10
C ALA A 7 -13.27 -1.10 6.07
N PHE A 8 -13.90 -1.41 4.92
CA PHE A 8 -13.22 -2.11 3.82
C PHE A 8 -12.06 -1.30 3.24
N ALA A 9 -12.21 0.02 3.10
CA ALA A 9 -11.13 0.89 2.66
C ALA A 9 -9.94 0.82 3.63
N CYS A 10 -10.19 0.90 4.94
CA CYS A 10 -9.17 0.80 5.96
C CYS A 10 -8.46 -0.56 5.93
N LEU A 11 -9.24 -1.65 5.85
CA LEU A 11 -8.70 -3.01 5.75
C LEU A 11 -7.83 -3.19 4.50
N ALA A 12 -8.23 -2.65 3.35
CA ALA A 12 -7.44 -2.70 2.13
C ALA A 12 -6.10 -1.98 2.29
N VAL A 13 -6.06 -0.78 2.91
CA VAL A 13 -4.78 -0.11 3.19
C VAL A 13 -3.91 -0.93 4.13
N LEU A 14 -4.48 -1.45 5.22
CA LEU A 14 -3.74 -2.26 6.21
C LEU A 14 -3.18 -3.54 5.61
N LEU A 15 -3.92 -4.22 4.72
CA LEU A 15 -3.41 -5.35 3.96
C LEU A 15 -2.30 -4.94 2.99
N GLY A 16 -2.43 -3.78 2.36
CA GLY A 16 -1.34 -3.18 1.58
C GLY A 16 -0.10 -2.98 2.44
N PHE A 17 -0.27 -2.54 3.69
CA PHE A 17 0.83 -2.48 4.64
C PHE A 17 1.42 -3.84 4.96
N GLY A 18 0.58 -4.81 5.36
CA GLY A 18 1.01 -6.16 5.69
C GLY A 18 1.77 -6.84 4.56
N SER A 19 1.35 -6.63 3.31
CA SER A 19 1.98 -7.26 2.14
C SER A 19 3.41 -6.83 1.88
N THR A 20 3.86 -5.67 2.40
CA THR A 20 5.22 -5.16 2.17
C THR A 20 6.06 -5.08 3.43
N VAL A 21 5.53 -5.45 4.60
CA VAL A 21 6.30 -5.41 5.88
C VAL A 21 7.59 -6.19 5.74
N GLU A 22 7.54 -7.36 5.14
CA GLU A 22 8.71 -8.22 4.94
C GLU A 22 9.77 -7.54 4.07
N MET A 23 9.34 -6.80 3.04
CA MET A 23 10.22 -6.10 2.10
C MET A 23 10.81 -4.81 2.70
N GLU A 24 10.08 -4.19 3.62
CA GLU A 24 10.45 -2.91 4.24
C GLU A 24 11.28 -3.07 5.51
N SER A 25 11.14 -4.19 6.22
CA SER A 25 11.68 -4.39 7.58
C SER A 25 12.87 -5.33 7.65
N PHE A 26 13.03 -6.25 6.70
CA PHE A 26 14.12 -7.22 6.73
C PHE A 26 15.13 -6.96 5.61
N PRO A 27 16.44 -7.05 5.92
CA PRO A 27 17.48 -6.96 4.90
C PRO A 27 17.44 -8.18 3.98
N GLY A 28 17.83 -7.96 2.72
CA GLY A 28 17.92 -9.00 1.70
C GLY A 28 16.71 -9.09 0.76
N PRO A 29 16.82 -9.90 -0.30
CA PRO A 29 15.78 -10.00 -1.32
C PRO A 29 14.53 -10.72 -0.80
N ARG A 30 13.37 -10.10 -1.03
CA ARG A 30 12.05 -10.66 -0.74
C ARG A 30 11.19 -10.69 -1.98
N GLU A 31 10.12 -11.48 -1.95
CA GLU A 31 9.14 -11.55 -3.03
C GLU A 31 8.54 -10.17 -3.32
N ASN A 32 8.47 -9.82 -4.61
CA ASN A 32 7.95 -8.53 -5.01
C ASN A 32 6.43 -8.45 -4.91
N LEU A 33 5.95 -8.04 -3.73
CA LEU A 33 4.54 -7.76 -3.47
C LEU A 33 4.15 -6.30 -3.74
N GLY A 34 5.07 -5.49 -4.29
CA GLY A 34 4.82 -4.10 -4.69
C GLY A 34 3.57 -3.90 -5.58
N PRO A 35 3.35 -4.69 -6.65
CA PRO A 35 2.13 -4.59 -7.46
C PRO A 35 0.85 -4.83 -6.66
N VAL A 36 0.85 -5.81 -5.76
CA VAL A 36 -0.30 -6.14 -4.90
C VAL A 36 -0.60 -4.99 -3.95
N ALA A 37 0.45 -4.43 -3.32
CA ALA A 37 0.33 -3.28 -2.44
C ALA A 37 -0.21 -2.04 -3.15
N VAL A 38 0.23 -1.78 -4.39
CA VAL A 38 -0.32 -0.70 -5.24
C VAL A 38 -1.80 -0.94 -5.53
N TYR A 39 -2.18 -2.15 -5.94
CA TYR A 39 -3.57 -2.49 -6.22
C TYR A 39 -4.48 -2.28 -5.00
N LEU A 40 -4.04 -2.75 -3.82
CA LEU A 40 -4.76 -2.56 -2.56
C LEU A 40 -4.88 -1.07 -2.18
N THR A 41 -3.82 -0.29 -2.42
CA THR A 41 -3.80 1.17 -2.16
C THR A 41 -4.79 1.90 -3.07
N VAL A 42 -4.87 1.54 -4.36
CA VAL A 42 -5.85 2.09 -5.30
C VAL A 42 -7.28 1.71 -4.89
N CYS A 43 -7.52 0.45 -4.51
CA CYS A 43 -8.82 0.00 -4.05
C CYS A 43 -9.26 0.78 -2.80
N ALA A 44 -8.35 0.98 -1.84
CA ALA A 44 -8.63 1.77 -0.65
C ALA A 44 -8.99 3.22 -0.97
N ALA A 45 -8.26 3.87 -1.90
CA ALA A 45 -8.56 5.24 -2.32
C ALA A 45 -9.96 5.36 -2.95
N LEU A 46 -10.33 4.43 -3.83
CA LEU A 46 -11.65 4.38 -4.45
C LEU A 46 -12.77 4.12 -3.44
N LEU A 47 -12.55 3.19 -2.49
CA LEU A 47 -13.50 2.91 -1.42
C LEU A 47 -13.63 4.10 -0.45
N ALA A 48 -12.54 4.81 -0.14
CA ALA A 48 -12.60 6.01 0.67
C ALA A 48 -13.40 7.13 -0.01
N ALA A 49 -13.18 7.34 -1.31
CA ALA A 49 -13.95 8.29 -2.11
C ALA A 49 -15.45 7.91 -2.14
N ARG A 50 -15.77 6.63 -2.37
CA ARG A 50 -17.16 6.14 -2.31
C ARG A 50 -17.74 6.29 -0.91
N GLY A 51 -16.99 5.95 0.13
CA GLY A 51 -17.37 6.14 1.53
C GLY A 51 -17.76 7.59 1.81
N LEU A 52 -16.93 8.54 1.36
CA LEU A 52 -17.17 9.98 1.48
C LEU A 52 -18.48 10.42 0.82
N THR A 53 -18.80 9.91 -0.38
CA THR A 53 -20.08 10.23 -1.05
C THR A 53 -21.30 9.74 -0.25
N LEU A 54 -21.14 8.68 0.56
CA LEU A 54 -22.21 8.07 1.33
C LEU A 54 -22.34 8.63 2.75
N THR A 55 -21.29 9.22 3.35
CA THR A 55 -21.32 9.71 4.75
C THR A 55 -22.09 11.03 4.93
N GLY A 56 -22.38 11.74 3.84
CA GLY A 56 -23.10 13.02 3.85
C GLY A 56 -22.28 14.18 4.45
N ARG A 57 -22.54 15.41 3.99
CA ARG A 57 -21.71 16.60 4.33
C ARG A 57 -21.61 16.91 5.83
N ARG A 58 -22.57 16.46 6.64
CA ARG A 58 -22.65 16.79 8.09
C ARG A 58 -21.96 15.78 9.01
N SER A 59 -21.53 14.61 8.51
CA SER A 59 -20.94 13.59 9.38
C SER A 59 -19.45 13.85 9.66
N ARG A 60 -19.16 14.45 10.83
CA ARG A 60 -17.78 14.69 11.29
C ARG A 60 -16.97 13.38 11.41
N ALA A 61 -17.61 12.31 11.91
CA ALA A 61 -16.98 10.99 12.02
C ALA A 61 -16.62 10.41 10.64
N GLY A 62 -17.47 10.62 9.64
CA GLY A 62 -17.20 10.21 8.27
C GLY A 62 -16.00 10.92 7.65
N TRP A 63 -15.93 12.24 7.83
CA TRP A 63 -14.79 13.03 7.39
C TRP A 63 -13.49 12.62 8.09
N ALA A 64 -13.53 12.40 9.41
CA ALA A 64 -12.37 11.94 10.17
C ALA A 64 -11.84 10.60 9.63
N ALA A 65 -12.72 9.62 9.38
CA ALA A 65 -12.33 8.34 8.80
C ALA A 65 -11.68 8.50 7.42
N VAL A 66 -12.24 9.36 6.56
CA VAL A 66 -11.69 9.64 5.22
C VAL A 66 -10.32 10.29 5.31
N VAL A 67 -10.11 11.23 6.23
CA VAL A 67 -8.80 11.87 6.45
C VAL A 67 -7.76 10.85 6.91
N VAL A 68 -8.13 9.94 7.83
CA VAL A 68 -7.23 8.88 8.30
C VAL A 68 -6.89 7.91 7.16
N ILE A 69 -7.88 7.46 6.39
CA ILE A 69 -7.61 6.55 5.27
C ILE A 69 -6.76 7.27 4.20
N GLY A 70 -7.06 8.55 3.93
CA GLY A 70 -6.30 9.36 2.99
C GLY A 70 -4.84 9.57 3.41
N SER A 71 -4.58 9.79 4.69
CA SER A 71 -3.19 9.92 5.19
C SER A 71 -2.43 8.60 5.10
N LEU A 72 -3.09 7.46 5.38
CA LEU A 72 -2.50 6.13 5.22
C LEU A 72 -2.20 5.81 3.74
N VAL A 73 -3.12 6.14 2.83
CA VAL A 73 -2.91 6.01 1.38
C VAL A 73 -1.74 6.88 0.92
N ALA A 74 -1.67 8.13 1.38
CA ALA A 74 -0.56 9.03 1.04
C ALA A 74 0.78 8.53 1.58
N ALA A 75 0.81 7.96 2.79
CA ALA A 75 2.01 7.32 3.33
C ALA A 75 2.45 6.14 2.45
N ARG A 76 1.51 5.28 2.03
CA ARG A 76 1.80 4.16 1.12
C ARG A 76 2.26 4.59 -0.26
N ALA A 77 1.66 5.63 -0.83
CA ALA A 77 2.09 6.18 -2.10
C ALA A 77 3.55 6.66 -2.03
N ARG A 78 4.00 7.24 -0.91
CA ARG A 78 5.41 7.63 -0.72
C ARG A 78 6.35 6.45 -0.60
N THR A 79 5.95 5.36 0.07
CA THR A 79 6.82 4.18 0.20
C THR A 79 6.87 3.35 -1.09
N LEU A 80 5.80 3.38 -1.89
CA LEU A 80 5.72 2.68 -3.18
C LEU A 80 6.28 3.51 -4.34
N ALA A 81 6.37 4.84 -4.22
CA ALA A 81 6.90 5.73 -5.26
C ALA A 81 8.31 5.38 -5.79
N PRO A 82 9.27 4.89 -4.99
CA PRO A 82 10.56 4.44 -5.51
C PRO A 82 10.52 3.05 -6.14
N MET A 83 9.49 2.22 -5.90
CA MET A 83 9.40 0.85 -6.44
C MET A 83 8.99 0.66 -7.93
N PRO A 84 8.58 1.66 -8.74
CA PRO A 84 8.16 1.43 -10.13
C PRO A 84 9.24 0.85 -11.02
N HIS A 85 10.52 1.19 -10.78
CA HIS A 85 11.64 0.64 -11.54
C HIS A 85 11.87 -0.85 -11.28
N CYS A 86 11.29 -1.38 -10.19
CA CYS A 86 11.45 -2.77 -9.77
C CYS A 86 10.27 -3.66 -10.11
N TRP A 87 9.28 -3.13 -10.82
CA TRP A 87 8.01 -3.84 -11.04
C TRP A 87 8.14 -5.10 -11.90
N SER A 88 9.11 -5.12 -12.80
CA SER A 88 9.40 -6.28 -13.66
C SER A 88 10.20 -7.37 -12.97
N TYR A 89 10.69 -7.14 -11.74
CA TYR A 89 11.57 -8.07 -11.02
C TYR A 89 10.78 -8.93 -10.05
N GLY A 90 11.15 -10.21 -9.97
CA GLY A 90 10.52 -11.18 -9.05
C GLY A 90 10.82 -10.91 -7.57
N SER A 91 11.86 -10.13 -7.28
CA SER A 91 12.32 -9.88 -5.91
C SER A 91 12.93 -8.49 -5.73
N VAL A 92 12.70 -7.92 -4.55
CA VAL A 92 13.20 -6.60 -4.15
C VAL A 92 13.79 -6.70 -2.75
N GLY A 93 14.98 -6.14 -2.57
CA GLY A 93 15.63 -5.97 -1.27
C GLY A 93 15.80 -4.49 -0.94
N ARG A 94 15.76 -4.16 0.35
CA ARG A 94 16.14 -2.83 0.83
C ARG A 94 17.58 -2.86 1.33
N ASN A 95 18.38 -1.94 0.85
CA ASN A 95 19.76 -1.75 1.30
C ASN A 95 19.81 -0.81 2.51
N ASP A 96 20.91 -0.83 3.25
CA ASP A 96 21.13 -0.02 4.46
C ASP A 96 21.17 1.50 4.18
N ASP A 97 21.50 1.88 2.95
CA ASP A 97 21.45 3.26 2.45
C ASP A 97 20.04 3.74 2.08
N GLY A 98 19.03 2.86 2.20
CA GLY A 98 17.64 3.12 1.84
C GLY A 98 17.34 2.95 0.34
N SER A 99 18.32 2.54 -0.47
CA SER A 99 18.09 2.17 -1.87
C SER A 99 17.40 0.81 -1.98
N HIS A 100 16.81 0.54 -3.14
CA HIS A 100 16.18 -0.75 -3.45
C HIS A 100 17.02 -1.51 -4.47
N SER A 101 17.36 -2.75 -4.15
CA SER A 101 18.00 -3.70 -5.08
C SER A 101 16.92 -4.60 -5.69
N CYS A 102 16.96 -4.77 -7.01
CA CYS A 102 15.89 -5.41 -7.76
C CYS A 102 16.49 -6.49 -8.65
N VAL A 103 16.02 -7.71 -8.43
CA VAL A 103 16.71 -8.93 -8.91
C VAL A 103 15.66 -9.91 -9.40
N ASN A 104 15.95 -10.66 -10.46
CA ASN A 104 15.05 -11.71 -10.91
C ASN A 104 15.24 -12.96 -10.05
N ARG A 105 14.13 -13.69 -9.83
CA ARG A 105 14.11 -14.93 -9.05
C ARG A 105 15.07 -16.00 -9.60
N GLY A 106 15.35 -15.95 -10.91
CA GLY A 106 16.30 -16.84 -11.59
C GLY A 106 17.77 -16.55 -11.27
N ASP A 107 18.10 -15.33 -10.87
CA ASP A 107 19.49 -14.93 -10.58
C ASP A 107 19.89 -15.20 -9.10
N MET A 108 18.96 -15.74 -8.30
CA MET A 108 19.18 -16.09 -6.87
C MET A 108 19.54 -17.56 -6.65
N LEU A 109 19.57 -18.37 -7.71
CA LEU A 109 19.98 -19.77 -7.66
C LEU A 109 21.44 -19.87 -8.14
N PRO A 110 22.34 -20.52 -7.38
CA PRO A 110 23.71 -20.81 -7.84
C PRO A 110 23.73 -21.83 -8.99
#